data_AF-A0A7J9I0B2-F1
#
_entry.id   AF-A0A7J9I0B2-F1
#
_cell.length_a   1.000
_cell.length_b   1.000
_cell.length_c   1.000
_cell.angle_alpha   90.00
_cell.angle_beta   90.00
_cell.angle_gamma   90.00
#
_symmetry.space_group_name_H-M   'P 1'
#
loop_
_entity.id
_entity.type
_entity.pdbx_description
1 polymer ?
#
loop_
_entity_poly.entity_id
_entity_poly.type
_entity_poly.pdbx_seq_one_letter_code
_entity_poly.pdbx_strand_id
1 'polypeptide(L)'
;MADVARIWKGGCIIHAVFSDRIKKAYDRNPNLANLLIDPEFAKGIMEQQSAWRKVVSFSVNSGISMPGMSSSLACFDSYRRERLLDNLVQAQKDYF
;
A
#
# COMPACT_ATOMS: atom_id res chain seq x y z
N MET A 1 3.69 -4.50 -16.84
CA MET A 1 2.66 -3.90 -15.97
C MET A 1 1.98 -2.67 -16.59
N ALA A 2 2.70 -1.81 -17.31
CA ALA A 2 2.12 -0.64 -18.00
C ALA A 2 0.94 -0.98 -18.95
N ASP A 3 1.05 -2.08 -19.72
CA ASP A 3 -0.04 -2.52 -20.62
C ASP A 3 -1.29 -2.98 -19.88
N VAL A 4 -1.14 -3.61 -18.71
CA VAL A 4 -2.26 -4.03 -17.86
C VAL A 4 -3.00 -2.81 -17.31
N ALA A 5 -2.25 -1.80 -16.83
CA ALA A 5 -2.83 -0.54 -16.37
C ALA A 5 -3.55 0.22 -17.50
N ARG A 6 -3.09 0.08 -18.75
CA ARG A 6 -3.77 0.64 -19.94
C ARG A 6 -5.11 -0.04 -20.20
N ILE A 7 -5.21 -1.36 -20.05
CA ILE A 7 -6.46 -2.12 -20.23
C ILE A 7 -7.52 -1.67 -19.21
N TRP A 8 -7.12 -1.38 -17.96
CA TRP A 8 -8.03 -0.88 -16.93
C TRP A 8 -8.63 0.50 -17.22
N LYS A 9 -8.13 1.21 -18.24
CA LYS A 9 -8.79 2.42 -18.74
C LYS A 9 -10.00 2.13 -19.62
N GLY A 10 -10.09 0.96 -20.25
CA GLY A 10 -11.21 0.61 -21.14
C GLY A 10 -12.36 -0.05 -20.39
N GLY A 11 -13.30 0.73 -19.85
CA GLY A 11 -14.63 0.27 -19.41
C GLY A 11 -14.70 -0.71 -18.23
N CYS A 12 -13.59 -1.04 -17.57
CA CYS A 12 -13.63 -1.92 -16.39
C CYS A 12 -14.22 -1.21 -15.15
N ILE A 13 -14.76 -1.96 -14.18
CA ILE A 13 -15.45 -1.42 -12.99
C ILE A 13 -14.54 -0.51 -12.14
N ILE A 14 -13.23 -0.76 -12.17
CA ILE A 14 -12.22 0.02 -11.42
C ILE A 14 -11.66 1.21 -12.23
N HIS A 15 -12.31 1.59 -13.32
CA HIS A 15 -11.88 2.72 -14.15
C HIS A 15 -11.82 4.01 -13.33
N ALA A 16 -10.63 4.61 -13.26
CA ALA A 16 -10.41 5.87 -12.56
C ALA A 16 -9.21 6.62 -13.14
N VAL A 17 -9.16 7.94 -12.91
CA VAL A 17 -7.98 8.80 -13.20
C VAL A 17 -6.71 8.26 -12.52
N PHE A 18 -6.86 7.49 -11.45
CA PHE A 18 -5.77 6.80 -10.76
C PHE A 18 -5.00 5.83 -11.66
N SER A 19 -5.66 5.14 -12.59
CA SER A 19 -5.02 4.17 -13.51
C SER A 19 -3.99 4.84 -14.43
N ASP A 20 -4.18 6.11 -14.78
CA ASP A 20 -3.22 6.91 -15.55
C ASP A 20 -1.91 7.12 -14.79
N ARG A 21 -2.00 7.34 -13.48
CA ARG A 21 -0.84 7.54 -12.61
C ARG A 21 -0.05 6.26 -12.45
N ILE A 22 -0.73 5.12 -12.31
CA ILE A 22 -0.09 3.79 -12.30
C ILE A 22 0.66 3.54 -13.61
N LYS A 23 0.01 3.79 -14.75
CA LYS A 23 0.66 3.64 -16.07
C LYS A 23 1.92 4.51 -16.15
N LYS A 24 1.83 5.79 -15.77
CA LYS A 24 2.97 6.72 -15.78
C LYS A 24 4.13 6.23 -14.90
N ALA A 25 3.86 5.66 -13.73
CA ALA A 25 4.90 5.08 -12.87
C ALA A 25 5.66 3.94 -13.56
N TYR A 26 4.94 3.02 -14.21
CA TYR A 26 5.56 1.92 -14.95
C TYR A 26 6.15 2.32 -16.30
N ASP A 27 5.66 3.39 -16.93
CA ASP A 27 6.30 3.99 -18.11
C ASP A 27 7.66 4.63 -17.73
N ARG A 28 7.75 5.26 -16.54
CA ARG A 28 9.01 5.81 -16.00
C ARG A 28 10.00 4.72 -15.60
N ASN A 29 9.54 3.67 -14.94
CA ASN A 29 10.37 2.54 -14.53
C ASN A 29 9.64 1.20 -14.79
N PRO A 30 9.96 0.52 -15.90
CA PRO A 30 9.37 -0.78 -16.21
C PRO A 30 9.70 -1.88 -15.18
N ASN A 31 10.82 -1.74 -14.48
CA ASN A 31 11.32 -2.69 -13.46
C ASN A 31 10.93 -2.28 -12.03
N LEU A 32 9.93 -1.41 -11.87
CA LEU A 32 9.46 -0.95 -10.57
C LEU A 32 8.94 -2.13 -9.73
N ALA A 33 9.63 -2.43 -8.63
CA ALA A 33 9.29 -3.54 -7.74
C ALA A 33 7.96 -3.32 -6.99
N ASN A 34 7.62 -2.07 -6.67
CA ASN A 34 6.38 -1.72 -5.97
C ASN A 34 5.98 -0.25 -6.27
N LEU A 35 4.68 0.06 -6.34
CA LEU A 35 4.22 1.44 -6.51
C LEU A 35 4.59 2.34 -5.33
N LEU A 36 4.75 1.80 -4.12
CA LEU A 36 5.14 2.57 -2.94
C LEU A 36 6.54 3.19 -3.03
N ILE A 37 7.40 2.68 -3.91
CA ILE A 37 8.75 3.23 -4.15
C ILE A 37 8.80 4.17 -5.37
N ASP A 38 7.69 4.35 -6.10
CA ASP A 38 7.62 5.41 -7.10
C ASP A 38 7.55 6.79 -6.40
N PRO A 39 8.34 7.79 -6.82
CA PRO A 39 8.41 9.09 -6.13
C PRO A 39 7.07 9.83 -6.00
N GLU A 40 6.19 9.72 -7.00
CA GLU A 40 4.90 10.41 -7.01
C GLU A 40 3.93 9.78 -6.01
N PHE A 41 3.90 8.45 -5.97
CA PHE A 41 3.09 7.69 -5.03
C PHE A 41 3.62 7.81 -3.59
N ALA A 42 4.94 7.66 -3.41
CA ALA A 42 5.60 7.80 -2.12
C ALA A 42 5.29 9.16 -1.49
N LYS A 43 5.40 10.25 -2.27
CA LYS A 43 5.06 11.60 -1.79
C LYS A 43 3.61 11.69 -1.30
N GLY A 44 2.65 11.23 -2.11
CA GLY A 44 1.24 11.28 -1.74
C GLY A 44 0.92 10.47 -0.47
N ILE A 45 1.53 9.30 -0.31
CA ILE A 45 1.37 8.50 0.91
C ILE A 45 2.01 9.20 2.12
N MET A 46 3.20 9.77 1.97
CA MET A 46 3.88 10.46 3.06
C MET A 46 3.12 11.71 3.54
N GLU A 47 2.45 12.41 2.63
CA GLU A 47 1.59 13.55 2.96
C GLU A 47 0.32 13.10 3.71
N GLN A 48 -0.24 11.94 3.38
CA GLN A 48 -1.53 11.49 3.91
C GLN A 48 -1.47 10.50 5.08
N GLN A 49 -0.33 9.86 5.35
CA GLN A 49 -0.23 8.82 6.37
C GLN A 49 -0.65 9.28 7.78
N SER A 50 -0.48 10.56 8.11
CA SER A 50 -0.89 11.10 9.41
C SER A 50 -2.41 11.14 9.55
N ALA A 51 -3.11 11.63 8.52
CA ALA A 51 -4.58 11.64 8.48
C ALA A 51 -5.13 10.21 8.48
N TRP A 52 -4.53 9.33 7.69
CA TRP A 52 -4.88 7.91 7.63
C TRP A 52 -4.83 7.25 9.02
N ARG A 53 -3.75 7.45 9.77
CA ARG A 53 -3.63 6.94 11.15
C ARG A 53 -4.69 7.50 12.07
N LYS A 54 -4.97 8.80 12.01
CA LYS A 54 -6.01 9.43 12.84
C LYS A 54 -7.37 8.79 12.60
N VAL A 55 -7.72 8.53 11.34
CA VAL A 55 -8.99 7.90 10.96
C VAL A 55 -9.08 6.47 11.49
N VAL A 56 -8.02 5.67 11.36
CA VAL A 56 -7.98 4.30 11.89
C VAL A 56 -8.04 4.29 13.42
N SER A 57 -7.30 5.16 14.11
CA SER A 57 -7.35 5.26 15.57
C SER A 57 -8.73 5.69 16.06
N PHE A 58 -9.36 6.66 15.40
CA PHE A 58 -10.71 7.09 15.73
C PHE A 58 -11.71 5.95 15.59
N SER A 59 -11.65 5.19 14.49
CA SER A 59 -12.60 4.10 14.27
C SER A 59 -12.48 2.98 15.28
N VAL A 60 -11.25 2.62 15.67
CA VAL A 60 -11.00 1.65 16.73
C VAL A 60 -11.61 2.13 18.05
N ASN A 61 -11.37 3.39 18.42
CA ASN A 61 -11.92 3.96 19.66
C ASN A 61 -13.45 4.10 19.63
N SER A 62 -14.04 4.28 18.46
CA SER A 62 -15.48 4.37 18.27
C SER A 62 -16.17 3.03 18.03
N GLY A 63 -15.44 1.90 18.04
CA GLY A 63 -16.01 0.58 17.75
C GLY A 63 -16.47 0.40 16.30
N ILE A 64 -15.98 1.22 15.38
CA ILE A 64 -16.31 1.16 13.94
C ILE A 64 -15.29 0.29 13.22
N SER A 65 -15.77 -0.79 12.60
CA SER A 65 -14.92 -1.71 11.84
C SER A 65 -14.45 -1.09 10.52
N MET A 66 -13.13 -1.02 10.31
CA MET A 66 -12.48 -0.56 9.08
C MET A 66 -11.38 -1.52 8.60
N PRO A 67 -11.72 -2.77 8.25
CA PRO A 67 -10.72 -3.82 7.99
C PRO A 67 -9.79 -3.46 6.83
N GLY A 68 -10.30 -2.86 5.76
CA GLY A 68 -9.50 -2.44 4.60
C GLY A 68 -8.50 -1.33 4.93
N MET A 69 -8.92 -0.33 5.72
CA MET A 69 -8.07 0.81 6.10
C MET A 69 -7.00 0.40 7.10
N SER A 70 -7.34 -0.48 8.04
CA SER A 70 -6.41 -1.02 9.04
C SER A 70 -5.40 -1.98 8.42
N SER A 71 -5.83 -2.88 7.53
CA SER A 71 -4.93 -3.85 6.90
C SER A 71 -3.94 -3.20 5.95
N SER A 72 -4.40 -2.21 5.16
CA SER A 72 -3.52 -1.44 4.28
C SER A 72 -2.49 -0.64 5.07
N LEU A 73 -2.85 -0.10 6.25
CA LEU A 73 -1.92 0.64 7.11
C LEU A 73 -0.85 -0.30 7.70
N ALA A 74 -1.28 -1.47 8.16
CA ALA A 74 -0.38 -2.50 8.65
C ALA A 74 0.59 -2.99 7.55
N CYS A 75 0.11 -3.15 6.31
CA CYS A 75 0.93 -3.52 5.16
C CYS A 75 1.96 -2.42 4.85
N PHE A 76 1.53 -1.15 4.79
CA PHE A 76 2.43 -0.02 4.59
C PHE A 76 3.52 0.06 5.67
N ASP A 77 3.15 -0.08 6.94
CA ASP A 77 4.09 -0.04 8.06
C ASP A 77 5.05 -1.22 8.07
N SER A 78 4.60 -2.40 7.62
CA SER A 78 5.46 -3.57 7.52
C SER A 78 6.43 -3.45 6.34
N TYR A 79 5.96 -2.96 5.19
CA TYR A 79 6.77 -2.83 3.98
C TYR A 79 7.94 -1.86 4.13
N ARG A 80 7.76 -0.77 4.90
CA ARG A 80 8.79 0.26 5.11
C ARG A 80 9.78 -0.06 6.24
N ARG A 81 9.61 -1.18 6.94
CA ARG A 81 10.50 -1.59 8.03
C ARG A 81 11.58 -2.53 7.50
N GLU A 82 12.83 -2.22 7.80
CA GLU A 82 13.96 -3.10 7.53
C GLU A 82 13.89 -4.39 8.37
N ARG A 83 13.46 -4.27 9.63
CA ARG A 83 13.35 -5.38 10.58
C ARG A 83 11.92 -5.58 11.03
N LEU A 84 11.42 -6.81 10.85
CA LEU A 84 10.13 -7.29 11.32
C LEU A 84 10.30 -8.26 12.49
N LEU A 85 9.19 -8.59 13.15
CA LEU A 85 9.13 -9.57 14.24
C LEU A 85 9.28 -11.03 13.76
N ASP A 86 9.64 -11.23 12.50
CA ASP A 86 9.85 -12.55 11.91
C ASP A 86 10.97 -13.33 12.60
N ASN A 87 11.92 -12.63 13.21
CA ASN A 87 12.95 -13.24 14.05
C ASN A 87 12.38 -14.02 15.23
N LEU A 88 11.29 -13.53 15.85
CA LEU A 88 10.63 -14.24 16.95
C LEU A 88 9.87 -15.46 16.40
N VAL A 89 9.23 -15.33 15.25
CA VAL A 89 8.52 -16.44 14.60
C VAL A 89 9.50 -17.55 14.20
N GLN A 90 10.69 -17.20 13.70
CA GLN A 90 11.73 -18.18 13.41
C GLN A 90 12.26 -18.84 14.70
N ALA A 91 12.53 -18.05 15.75
CA ALA A 91 12.94 -18.62 17.04
C ALA A 91 11.89 -19.57 17.64
N GLN A 92 10.61 -19.28 17.45
CA GLN A 92 9.52 -20.18 17.82
C GLN A 92 9.59 -21.47 16.99
N LYS A 93 9.75 -21.37 15.67
CA LYS A 93 9.88 -22.52 14.76
C LYS A 93 11.10 -23.41 15.03
N ASP A 94 12.19 -22.83 15.50
CA ASP A 94 13.39 -23.58 15.85
C ASP A 94 13.26 -24.30 17.21
N TYR A 95 12.32 -23.88 18.06
CA TYR A 95 12.11 -24.44 19.39
C TYR A 95 11.21 -25.68 19.40
N PHE A 96 10.17 -25.71 18.55
CA PHE A 96 9.21 -26.82 18.46
C PHE A 96 9.47 -27.73 17.25
#